data_AF-A0A0G1C5Z2-F1
#
_entry.id   AF-A0A0G1C5Z2-F1
#
_cell.length_a   1.000
_cell.length_b   1.000
_cell.length_c   1.000
_cell.angle_alpha   90.00
_cell.angle_beta   90.00
_cell.angle_gamma   90.00
#
_symmetry.space_group_name_H-M   'P 1'
#
loop_
_entity.id
_entity.type
_entity.pdbx_description
1 polymer ?
#
loop_
_entity_poly.entity_id
_entity_poly.type
_entity_poly.pdbx_seq_one_letter_code
_entity_poly.pdbx_strand_id
1 'polypeptide(L)'
;MTLDSNIKVKPKFWNLIPWISEQTATALYPNIYLPEKTYRNLQKTNPDPYNIARLIHEQTHIKRIQKEGVVKFALKYLLDPTYRISEELIATKESMKFIKSKKLIWNIDRSARFLSGWLYLWPDSYKNIKSKLDRIWYEI
;
A
#
# COMPACT_ATOMS: atom_id res chain seq x y z
N MET A 1 -10.80 8.28 14.36
CA MET A 1 -9.95 9.29 13.68
C MET A 1 -10.79 10.01 12.63
N THR A 2 -10.61 11.33 12.46
CA THR A 2 -11.24 12.05 11.34
C THR A 2 -10.47 11.73 10.06
N LEU A 3 -11.17 11.21 9.05
CA LEU A 3 -10.58 10.90 7.75
C LEU A 3 -10.67 12.10 6.83
N ASP A 4 -9.61 12.33 6.05
CA ASP A 4 -9.58 13.36 5.01
C ASP A 4 -10.64 13.08 3.92
N SER A 5 -11.13 14.13 3.27
CA SER A 5 -12.20 14.05 2.27
C SER A 5 -11.85 13.26 1.01
N ASN A 6 -10.55 13.07 0.75
CA ASN A 6 -10.06 12.27 -0.37
C ASN A 6 -9.99 10.76 -0.04
N ILE A 7 -10.28 10.34 1.20
CA ILE A 7 -10.36 8.94 1.60
C ILE A 7 -11.81 8.48 1.46
N LYS A 8 -12.04 7.49 0.58
CA LYS A 8 -13.36 7.03 0.17
C LYS A 8 -13.50 5.52 0.35
N VAL A 9 -14.74 5.06 0.50
CA VAL A 9 -15.05 3.63 0.40
C VAL A 9 -14.93 3.20 -1.06
N LYS A 10 -14.28 2.06 -1.29
CA LYS A 10 -14.17 1.48 -2.63
C LYS A 10 -15.57 1.07 -3.14
N PRO A 11 -15.97 1.46 -4.36
CA PRO A 11 -17.25 1.04 -4.91
C PRO A 11 -17.32 -0.47 -5.17
N LYS A 12 -18.47 -1.09 -4.89
CA LYS A 12 -18.68 -2.55 -5.03
C LYS A 12 -18.58 -3.08 -6.46
N PHE A 13 -18.67 -2.23 -7.48
CA PHE A 13 -18.55 -2.68 -8.88
C PHE A 13 -17.09 -2.78 -9.34
N TRP A 14 -16.12 -2.39 -8.50
CA TRP A 14 -14.69 -2.49 -8.85
C TRP A 14 -14.17 -3.92 -8.86
N ASN A 15 -14.89 -4.88 -8.27
CA ASN A 15 -14.59 -6.32 -8.42
C ASN A 15 -14.60 -6.81 -9.87
N LEU A 16 -15.29 -6.09 -10.77
CA LEU A 16 -15.34 -6.44 -12.19
C LEU A 16 -14.08 -6.00 -12.95
N ILE A 17 -13.27 -5.11 -12.38
CA ILE A 17 -12.05 -4.62 -13.02
C ILE A 17 -10.93 -5.63 -12.75
N PRO A 18 -10.36 -6.24 -13.80
CA PRO A 18 -9.18 -7.09 -13.63
C PRO A 18 -8.11 -6.33 -12.85
N TRP A 19 -7.35 -7.01 -11.99
CA TRP A 19 -6.24 -6.42 -11.21
C TRP A 19 -6.64 -5.45 -10.08
N ILE A 20 -7.94 -5.13 -9.88
CA ILE A 20 -8.41 -4.32 -8.75
C ILE A 20 -9.23 -5.19 -7.80
N SER A 21 -8.65 -5.55 -6.65
CA SER A 21 -9.36 -6.32 -5.62
C SER A 21 -10.23 -5.42 -4.74
N GLU A 22 -11.42 -5.88 -4.36
CA GLU A 22 -12.24 -5.23 -3.31
C GLU A 22 -11.61 -5.30 -1.92
N GLN A 23 -10.68 -6.23 -1.72
CA GLN A 23 -10.07 -6.51 -0.42
C GLN A 23 -8.79 -5.70 -0.18
N THR A 24 -8.28 -5.02 -1.22
CA THR A 24 -7.09 -4.20 -1.14
C THR A 24 -7.44 -2.72 -1.15
N ALA A 25 -6.60 -1.90 -0.54
CA ALA A 25 -6.66 -0.46 -0.69
C ALA A 25 -6.09 -0.08 -2.08
N THR A 26 -6.45 1.12 -2.56
CA THR A 26 -5.99 1.61 -3.87
C THR A 26 -5.88 3.12 -3.85
N ALA A 27 -4.69 3.63 -4.14
CA ALA A 27 -4.43 5.04 -4.40
C ALA A 27 -4.64 5.37 -5.89
N LEU A 28 -5.61 6.26 -6.18
CA LEU A 28 -5.80 6.87 -7.49
C LEU A 28 -5.85 8.39 -7.30
N TYR A 29 -4.73 9.06 -7.59
CA TYR A 29 -4.55 10.47 -7.28
C TYR A 29 -5.76 11.33 -7.74
N PRO A 30 -6.31 12.21 -6.88
CA PRO A 30 -5.85 12.53 -5.51
C PRO A 30 -6.50 11.66 -4.39
N ASN A 31 -7.27 10.63 -4.75
CA ASN A 31 -8.13 9.88 -3.84
C ASN A 31 -7.51 8.55 -3.38
N ILE A 32 -7.89 8.11 -2.18
CA ILE A 32 -7.58 6.80 -1.63
C ILE A 32 -8.89 6.02 -1.47
N TYR A 33 -8.97 4.83 -2.04
CA TYR A 33 -10.13 3.97 -1.96
C TYR A 33 -9.85 2.77 -1.06
N LEU A 34 -10.60 2.65 0.03
CA LEU A 34 -10.42 1.60 1.03
C LEU A 34 -11.56 0.58 0.99
N PRO A 35 -11.29 -0.71 1.27
CA PRO A 35 -12.35 -1.67 1.55
C PRO A 35 -13.24 -1.17 2.69
N GLU A 36 -14.55 -1.40 2.59
CA GLU A 36 -15.53 -0.87 3.56
C GLU A 36 -15.17 -1.23 5.01
N LYS A 37 -14.71 -2.46 5.25
CA LYS A 37 -14.26 -2.93 6.57
C LYS A 37 -13.11 -2.09 7.12
N THR A 38 -12.13 -1.76 6.27
CA THR A 38 -10.98 -0.92 6.66
C THR A 38 -11.41 0.52 6.90
N TYR A 39 -12.24 1.08 6.01
CA TYR A 39 -12.78 2.44 6.17
C TYR A 39 -13.52 2.61 7.50
N ARG A 40 -14.49 1.72 7.79
CA ARG A 40 -15.24 1.73 9.06
C ARG A 40 -14.33 1.51 10.28
N ASN A 41 -13.30 0.68 10.15
CA ASN A 41 -12.35 0.48 11.25
C ASN A 41 -11.59 1.77 11.58
N LEU A 42 -11.15 2.52 10.58
CA LEU A 42 -10.39 3.77 10.76
C LEU A 42 -11.21 4.89 11.42
N GLN A 43 -12.54 4.87 11.28
CA GLN A 43 -13.44 5.83 11.92
C GLN A 43 -13.62 5.60 13.43
N LYS A 44 -13.22 4.43 13.96
CA LYS A 44 -13.31 4.12 15.39
C LYS A 44 -12.43 5.06 16.23
N THR A 45 -12.71 5.12 17.53
CA THR A 45 -11.90 5.84 18.53
C THR A 45 -10.50 5.25 18.64
N ASN A 46 -10.40 3.91 18.65
CA ASN A 46 -9.14 3.18 18.63
C ASN A 46 -9.08 2.24 17.41
N PRO A 47 -8.69 2.75 16.23
CA PRO A 47 -8.59 1.95 15.02
C PRO A 47 -7.45 0.92 15.12
N ASP A 48 -7.58 -0.17 14.38
CA ASP A 48 -6.55 -1.20 14.30
C ASP A 48 -5.26 -0.59 13.69
N PRO A 49 -4.11 -0.65 14.38
CA PRO A 49 -2.85 -0.13 13.89
C PRO A 49 -2.48 -0.62 12.49
N TYR A 50 -2.83 -1.84 12.11
CA TYR A 50 -2.55 -2.35 10.76
C TYR A 50 -3.43 -1.68 9.69
N ASN A 51 -4.65 -1.27 10.02
CA ASN A 51 -5.46 -0.47 9.10
C ASN A 51 -4.91 0.95 8.96
N ILE A 52 -4.38 1.53 10.04
CA ILE A 52 -3.67 2.82 9.98
C ILE A 52 -2.41 2.69 9.11
N ALA A 53 -1.62 1.62 9.29
CA ALA A 53 -0.43 1.36 8.50
C ALA A 53 -0.74 1.20 7.00
N ARG A 54 -1.88 0.57 6.65
CA ARG A 54 -2.37 0.52 5.27
C ARG A 54 -2.75 1.90 4.74
N LEU A 55 -3.41 2.74 5.54
CA LEU A 55 -3.72 4.10 5.10
C LEU A 55 -2.43 4.90 4.84
N ILE A 56 -1.42 4.77 5.71
CA ILE A 56 -0.10 5.41 5.54
C ILE A 56 0.57 4.95 4.24
N HIS A 57 0.44 3.67 3.88
CA HIS A 57 0.92 3.12 2.61
C HIS A 57 0.33 3.89 1.41
N GLU A 58 -1.00 3.95 1.34
CA GLU A 58 -1.71 4.63 0.24
C GLU A 58 -1.43 6.14 0.21
N GLN A 59 -1.35 6.79 1.38
CA GLN A 59 -0.97 8.20 1.48
C GLN A 59 0.44 8.45 0.95
N THR A 60 1.35 7.47 1.11
CA THR A 60 2.70 7.56 0.56
C THR A 60 2.66 7.53 -0.97
N HIS A 61 1.84 6.67 -1.58
CA HIS A 61 1.61 6.71 -3.03
C HIS A 61 1.04 8.04 -3.51
N ILE A 62 0.04 8.61 -2.83
CA ILE A 62 -0.51 9.93 -3.20
C ILE A 62 0.57 11.02 -3.18
N LYS A 63 1.42 11.06 -2.15
CA LYS A 63 2.54 12.02 -2.06
C LYS A 63 3.56 11.83 -3.17
N ARG A 64 3.90 10.56 -3.48
CA ARG A 64 4.83 10.19 -4.57
C ARG A 64 4.27 10.61 -5.93
N ILE A 65 3.00 10.31 -6.21
CA ILE A 65 2.30 10.69 -7.45
C ILE A 65 2.28 12.22 -7.59
N GLN A 66 1.97 12.95 -6.52
CA GLN A 66 1.97 14.41 -6.53
C GLN A 66 3.36 14.99 -6.85
N LYS A 67 4.41 14.43 -6.24
CA LYS A 67 5.79 14.88 -6.43
C LYS A 67 6.31 14.62 -7.85
N GLU A 68 5.95 13.48 -8.42
CA GLU A 68 6.48 13.05 -9.73
C GLU A 68 5.61 13.50 -10.92
N GLY A 69 4.34 13.80 -10.66
CA GLY A 69 3.34 14.11 -11.68
C GLY A 69 2.57 12.86 -12.11
N VAL A 70 1.24 12.98 -12.19
CA VAL A 70 0.30 11.86 -12.41
C VAL A 70 0.64 11.05 -13.65
N VAL A 71 0.85 11.72 -14.79
CA VAL A 71 1.12 11.05 -16.08
C VAL A 71 2.44 10.29 -16.05
N LYS A 72 3.51 10.93 -15.56
CA LYS A 72 4.84 10.34 -15.47
C LYS A 72 4.86 9.13 -14.54
N PHE A 73 4.20 9.25 -13.38
CA PHE A 73 4.06 8.16 -12.43
C PHE A 73 3.33 6.97 -13.06
N ALA A 74 2.17 7.20 -13.68
CA ALA A 74 1.36 6.14 -14.27
C ALA A 74 2.12 5.38 -15.37
N LEU A 75 2.82 6.09 -16.25
CA LEU A 75 3.63 5.48 -17.32
C LEU A 75 4.74 4.60 -16.75
N LYS A 76 5.51 5.10 -15.77
CA LYS A 76 6.57 4.31 -15.14
C LYS A 76 6.03 3.11 -14.39
N TYR A 77 4.96 3.28 -13.61
CA TYR A 77 4.36 2.19 -12.85
C TYR A 77 3.84 1.07 -13.77
N LEU A 78 3.33 1.40 -14.96
CA LEU A 78 2.86 0.42 -15.92
C LEU A 78 4.01 -0.27 -16.67
N LEU A 79 5.02 0.48 -17.12
CA LEU A 79 6.03 -0.01 -18.05
C LEU A 79 7.33 -0.52 -17.40
N ASP A 80 7.62 -0.12 -16.16
CA ASP A 80 8.87 -0.45 -15.46
C ASP A 80 8.60 -1.25 -14.17
N PRO A 81 8.81 -2.58 -14.17
CA PRO A 81 8.65 -3.44 -12.99
C PRO A 81 9.59 -3.06 -11.83
N THR A 82 10.78 -2.55 -12.14
CA THR A 82 11.76 -2.14 -11.13
C THR A 82 11.28 -0.90 -10.40
N TYR A 83 10.77 0.08 -11.16
CA TYR A 83 10.12 1.25 -10.59
C TYR A 83 8.93 0.83 -9.72
N ARG A 84 8.04 -0.03 -10.23
CA ARG A 84 6.88 -0.54 -9.46
C ARG A 84 7.27 -1.12 -8.11
N ILE A 85 8.27 -2.02 -8.07
CA ILE A 85 8.73 -2.59 -6.79
C ILE A 85 9.30 -1.51 -5.88
N SER A 86 10.11 -0.59 -6.42
CA SER A 86 10.69 0.46 -5.60
C SER A 86 9.61 1.32 -4.93
N GLU A 87 8.51 1.60 -5.63
CA GLU A 87 7.36 2.32 -5.09
C GLU A 87 6.69 1.58 -3.94
N GLU A 88 6.38 0.30 -4.14
CA GLU A 88 5.76 -0.53 -3.11
C GLU A 88 6.66 -0.69 -1.87
N LEU A 89 7.99 -0.81 -2.06
CA LEU A 89 8.94 -0.90 -0.96
C LEU A 89 9.04 0.42 -0.18
N ILE A 90 9.01 1.57 -0.86
CA ILE A 90 8.98 2.89 -0.22
C ILE A 90 7.71 3.03 0.62
N ALA A 91 6.54 2.72 0.06
CA ALA A 91 5.27 2.80 0.78
C ALA A 91 5.21 1.80 1.95
N THR A 92 5.71 0.58 1.76
CA THR A 92 5.79 -0.45 2.82
C THR A 92 6.73 -0.04 3.95
N LYS A 93 7.86 0.62 3.63
CA LYS A 93 8.80 1.15 4.64
C LYS A 93 8.12 2.13 5.59
N GLU A 94 7.27 3.03 5.08
CA GLU A 94 6.54 3.98 5.93
C GLU A 94 5.49 3.29 6.81
N SER A 95 4.79 2.27 6.28
CA SER A 95 3.90 1.42 7.09
C SER A 95 4.66 0.68 8.21
N MET A 96 5.83 0.13 7.89
CA MET A 96 6.69 -0.56 8.85
C MET A 96 7.17 0.38 9.97
N LYS A 97 7.62 1.59 9.64
CA LYS A 97 7.99 2.62 10.62
C LYS A 97 6.87 2.87 11.62
N PHE A 98 5.65 3.04 11.13
CA PHE A 98 4.49 3.24 11.98
C PHE A 98 4.25 2.04 12.90
N ILE A 99 4.21 0.81 12.37
CA ILE A 99 4.00 -0.41 13.16
C ILE A 99 5.10 -0.60 14.21
N LYS A 100 6.36 -0.36 13.87
CA LYS A 100 7.48 -0.44 14.80
C LYS A 100 7.35 0.59 15.93
N SER A 101 6.93 1.83 15.63
CA SER A 101 6.66 2.85 16.65
C SER A 101 5.53 2.50 17.61
N LYS A 102 4.60 1.62 17.19
CA LYS A 102 3.55 1.05 18.04
C LYS A 102 4.00 -0.21 18.80
N LYS A 103 5.28 -0.57 18.71
CA LYS A 103 5.88 -1.78 19.31
C LYS A 103 5.19 -3.06 18.85
N LEU A 104 4.71 -3.07 17.60
CA LEU A 104 4.06 -4.22 16.97
C LEU A 104 5.00 -4.90 15.97
N ILE A 105 4.69 -6.15 15.61
CA ILE A 105 5.50 -6.96 14.69
C ILE A 105 4.94 -6.84 13.28
N TRP A 106 5.80 -6.60 12.30
CA TRP A 106 5.42 -6.66 10.90
C TRP A 106 5.49 -8.11 10.38
N ASN A 107 4.43 -8.57 9.71
CA ASN A 107 4.46 -9.89 9.05
C ASN A 107 5.13 -9.77 7.68
N ILE A 108 6.44 -10.02 7.67
CA ILE A 108 7.30 -9.92 6.48
C ILE A 108 6.92 -10.99 5.45
N ASP A 109 6.73 -12.24 5.85
CA ASP A 109 6.40 -13.33 4.91
C ASP A 109 5.09 -13.06 4.16
N ARG A 110 4.05 -12.58 4.86
CA ARG A 110 2.79 -12.18 4.24
C ARG A 110 2.99 -11.08 3.21
N SER A 111 3.78 -10.06 3.56
CA SER A 111 4.04 -8.92 2.68
C SER A 111 4.86 -9.34 1.46
N ALA A 112 5.86 -10.20 1.66
CA ALA A 112 6.68 -10.74 0.58
C ALA A 112 5.84 -11.54 -0.43
N ARG A 113 4.94 -12.42 0.05
CA ARG A 113 4.02 -13.17 -0.83
C ARG A 113 3.10 -12.26 -1.63
N PHE A 114 2.62 -11.19 -1.00
CA PHE A 114 1.72 -10.24 -1.65
C PHE A 114 2.44 -9.46 -2.76
N LEU A 115 3.62 -8.89 -2.46
CA LEU A 115 4.42 -8.10 -3.39
C LEU A 115 5.07 -8.92 -4.51
N SER A 116 5.39 -10.20 -4.27
CA SER A 116 5.86 -11.11 -5.33
C SER A 116 4.71 -11.71 -6.16
N GLY A 117 3.46 -11.35 -5.86
CA GLY A 117 2.27 -11.93 -6.46
C GLY A 117 1.94 -11.38 -7.85
N TRP A 118 1.00 -12.07 -8.51
CA TRP A 118 0.46 -11.70 -9.83
C TRP A 118 -0.17 -10.31 -9.87
N LEU A 119 -0.69 -9.83 -8.73
CA LEU A 119 -1.31 -8.51 -8.60
C LEU A 119 -0.33 -7.37 -8.95
N TYR A 120 0.97 -7.60 -8.77
CA TYR A 120 2.03 -6.66 -9.12
C TYR A 120 2.75 -7.03 -10.42
N LEU A 121 2.17 -7.94 -11.20
CA LEU A 121 2.72 -8.54 -12.42
C LEU A 121 4.04 -9.28 -12.19
N TRP A 122 4.15 -10.06 -11.10
CA TRP A 122 5.33 -10.87 -10.74
C TRP A 122 6.65 -10.11 -10.89
N PRO A 123 6.80 -8.98 -10.20
CA PRO A 123 7.87 -8.06 -10.57
C PRO A 123 9.25 -8.55 -10.07
N ASP A 124 9.28 -9.44 -9.07
CA ASP A 124 10.50 -10.09 -8.54
C ASP A 124 10.10 -11.35 -7.73
N SER A 125 11.08 -12.18 -7.39
CA SER A 125 10.88 -13.41 -6.63
C SER A 125 10.55 -13.15 -5.15
N TYR A 126 9.78 -14.06 -4.55
CA TYR A 126 9.48 -14.05 -3.11
C TYR A 126 10.74 -13.89 -2.25
N LYS A 127 11.81 -14.65 -2.57
CA LYS A 127 13.06 -14.65 -1.81
C LYS A 127 13.73 -13.27 -1.82
N ASN A 128 13.78 -12.63 -3.00
CA ASN A 128 14.38 -11.31 -3.16
C ASN A 128 13.55 -10.24 -2.44
N ILE A 129 12.23 -10.24 -2.62
CA ILE A 129 11.35 -9.30 -1.92
C ILE A 129 11.44 -9.48 -0.40
N LYS A 130 11.41 -10.71 0.09
CA LYS A 130 11.55 -11.01 1.52
C LYS A 130 12.87 -10.44 2.06
N SER A 131 13.99 -10.68 1.38
CA SER A 131 15.29 -10.14 1.79
C SER A 131 15.31 -8.60 1.84
N LYS A 132 14.70 -7.93 0.85
CA LYS A 132 14.56 -6.46 0.83
C LYS A 132 13.72 -5.97 2.01
N LEU A 133 12.60 -6.63 2.32
CA LEU A 133 11.73 -6.29 3.44
C LEU A 133 12.39 -6.54 4.80
N ASP A 134 13.10 -7.67 4.96
CA ASP A 134 13.89 -7.98 6.17
C ASP A 134 14.92 -6.88 6.43
N ARG A 135 15.65 -6.47 5.40
CA ARG A 135 16.62 -5.38 5.48
C ARG A 135 15.96 -4.05 5.90
N ILE A 136 14.85 -3.69 5.26
CA ILE A 136 14.10 -2.47 5.62
C ILE A 136 13.68 -2.51 7.09
N TRP A 137 13.14 -3.64 7.56
CA TRP A 137 12.67 -3.78 8.94
C TRP A 137 13.80 -3.66 9.97
N TYR A 138 14.99 -4.18 9.65
CA TYR A 138 16.19 -4.08 10.47
C TYR A 138 16.72 -2.64 10.56
N GLU A 139 16.71 -1.90 9.44
CA GLU A 139 17.23 -0.53 9.34
C GLU A 139 16.32 0.55 9.96
N ILE A 140 15.02 0.29 10.11
CA ILE A 140 14.06 1.20 10.76
C ILE A 140 14.28 1.23 12.27
#